data_AF-A0A1U7IRY4-F1
#
_entry.id   AF-A0A1U7IRY4-F1
#
_cell.length_a   1.000
_cell.length_b   1.000
_cell.length_c   1.000
_cell.angle_alpha   90.00
_cell.angle_beta   90.00
_cell.angle_gamma   90.00
#
_symmetry.space_group_name_H-M   'P 1'
#
loop_
_entity.id
_entity.type
_entity.pdbx_description
1 polymer ?
#
loop_
_entity_poly.entity_id
_entity_poly.type
_entity_poly.pdbx_seq_one_letter_code
_entity_poly.pdbx_strand_id
1 'polypeptide(L)'
;MSNFNTNPTERLQEFNKCLANVKELAGGPIGLERLDRLMQFSGIDNVSSSAPALTVSEILSEVEAAGIELTPGLVLLVNSSSPQNVANALSNYIKAYGKGGGNNPTNLFYRILENENRR
;
A
#
# COMPACT_ATOMS: atom_id res chain seq x y z
N MET A 1 -31.55 27.23 4.43
CA MET A 1 -31.70 25.96 3.70
C MET A 1 -30.57 25.89 2.68
N SER A 2 -29.54 25.08 2.93
CA SER A 2 -28.40 24.98 2.03
C SER A 2 -28.78 24.09 0.84
N ASN A 3 -28.72 24.67 -0.37
CA ASN A 3 -28.95 23.97 -1.64
C ASN A 3 -27.83 22.93 -1.85
N PHE A 4 -28.13 21.66 -1.60
CA PHE A 4 -27.31 20.56 -2.09
C PHE A 4 -27.66 20.27 -3.56
N ASN A 5 -27.28 21.18 -4.46
CA ASN A 5 -27.25 20.90 -5.89
C ASN A 5 -25.82 21.03 -6.41
N THR A 6 -24.90 20.26 -5.83
CA THR A 6 -23.58 20.04 -6.42
C THR A 6 -23.77 19.16 -7.65
N ASN A 7 -23.46 19.71 -8.81
CA ASN A 7 -23.53 19.03 -10.10
C ASN A 7 -22.68 17.73 -10.03
N PRO A 8 -23.15 16.58 -10.58
CA PRO A 8 -22.37 15.35 -10.65
C PRO A 8 -20.91 15.55 -11.10
N THR A 9 -20.66 16.52 -11.98
CA THR A 9 -19.31 16.87 -12.47
C THR A 9 -18.41 17.46 -11.39
N GLU A 10 -18.94 18.30 -10.48
CA GLU A 10 -18.15 18.86 -9.37
C GLU A 10 -17.76 17.77 -8.36
N ARG A 11 -18.67 16.83 -8.06
CA ARG A 11 -18.36 15.68 -7.20
C ARG A 11 -17.25 14.81 -7.77
N LEU A 12 -17.23 14.63 -9.09
CA LEU A 12 -16.20 13.89 -9.79
C LEU A 12 -14.85 14.61 -9.74
N GLN A 13 -14.83 15.93 -9.86
CA GLN A 13 -13.62 16.74 -9.72
C GLN A 13 -13.07 16.75 -8.29
N GLU A 14 -13.95 16.86 -7.28
CA GLU A 14 -13.55 16.78 -5.88
C GLU A 14 -12.99 15.40 -5.52
N PHE A 15 -13.61 14.34 -6.05
CA PHE A 15 -13.11 12.97 -5.90
C PHE A 15 -11.73 12.80 -6.55
N ASN A 16 -11.53 13.32 -7.77
CA ASN A 16 -10.24 13.28 -8.44
C ASN A 16 -9.15 14.07 -7.71
N LYS A 17 -9.48 15.22 -7.12
CA LYS A 17 -8.55 15.96 -6.25
C LYS A 17 -8.20 15.20 -4.98
N CYS A 18 -9.20 14.57 -4.34
CA CYS A 18 -8.98 13.71 -3.19
C CYS A 18 -8.03 12.56 -3.55
N LEU A 19 -8.25 11.88 -4.68
CA LEU A 19 -7.38 10.82 -5.16
C LEU A 19 -5.95 11.27 -5.44
N ALA A 20 -5.76 12.45 -6.03
CA ALA A 20 -4.42 13.00 -6.26
C ALA A 20 -3.66 13.21 -4.95
N ASN A 21 -4.34 13.76 -3.93
CA ASN A 21 -3.76 13.93 -2.61
C ASN A 21 -3.47 12.57 -1.94
N VAL A 22 -4.34 11.57 -2.13
CA VAL A 22 -4.12 10.21 -1.61
C VAL A 22 -2.97 9.51 -2.33
N LYS A 23 -2.75 9.76 -3.64
CA LYS A 23 -1.57 9.28 -4.38
C LYS A 23 -0.27 9.84 -3.77
N GLU A 24 -0.26 11.12 -3.44
CA GLU A 24 0.89 11.75 -2.77
C GLU A 24 1.10 11.20 -1.34
N LEU A 25 0.03 10.83 -0.65
CA LEU A 25 0.06 10.29 0.71
C LEU A 25 0.25 8.77 0.81
N ALA A 26 0.14 8.03 -0.31
CA ALA A 26 0.19 6.57 -0.34
C ALA A 26 1.51 6.00 0.20
N GLY A 27 2.54 6.83 0.36
CA GLY A 27 3.72 6.53 1.18
C GLY A 27 4.68 5.51 0.56
N GLY A 28 4.38 5.01 -0.64
CA GLY A 28 5.22 4.09 -1.39
C GLY A 28 4.50 3.39 -2.56
N PRO A 29 5.25 2.71 -3.45
CA PRO A 29 4.75 1.85 -4.53
C PRO A 29 3.56 0.93 -4.16
N ILE A 30 3.59 0.27 -3.00
CA ILE A 30 2.54 -0.61 -2.46
C ILE A 30 1.24 0.14 -2.19
N GLY A 31 1.35 1.34 -1.63
CA GLY A 31 0.20 2.20 -1.42
C GLY A 31 -0.40 2.67 -2.75
N LEU A 32 0.45 2.95 -3.75
CA LEU A 32 0.03 3.37 -5.09
C LEU A 32 -0.68 2.24 -5.84
N GLU A 33 -0.20 1.00 -5.77
CA GLU A 33 -0.86 -0.15 -6.42
C GLU A 33 -2.27 -0.39 -5.85
N ARG A 34 -2.44 -0.27 -4.52
CA ARG A 34 -3.75 -0.41 -3.86
C ARG A 34 -4.73 0.67 -4.31
N LEU A 35 -4.24 1.89 -4.47
CA LEU A 35 -5.06 3.01 -4.92
C LEU A 35 -5.45 2.89 -6.39
N ASP A 36 -4.53 2.44 -7.25
CA ASP A 36 -4.83 2.18 -8.66
C ASP A 36 -5.86 1.04 -8.81
N ARG A 37 -5.78 -0.03 -8.01
CA ARG A 37 -6.85 -1.07 -7.96
C ARG A 37 -8.19 -0.50 -7.51
N LEU A 38 -8.22 0.40 -6.52
CA LEU A 38 -9.45 1.03 -6.05
C LEU A 38 -10.12 1.88 -7.14
N MET A 39 -9.34 2.57 -7.96
CA MET A 39 -9.85 3.37 -9.08
C MET A 39 -10.45 2.52 -10.20
N GLN A 40 -9.90 1.32 -10.44
CA GLN A 40 -10.49 0.36 -11.39
C GLN A 40 -11.86 -0.14 -10.92
N PHE A 41 -12.05 -0.32 -9.60
CA PHE A 41 -13.33 -0.76 -9.03
C PHE A 41 -14.41 0.32 -9.01
N SER A 42 -14.06 1.60 -8.97
CA SER A 42 -15.02 2.71 -8.89
C SER A 42 -15.57 3.14 -10.26
N GLY A 43 -15.22 2.45 -11.35
CA GLY A 43 -15.70 2.77 -12.70
C GLY A 43 -15.17 4.10 -13.23
N ILE A 44 -14.06 4.60 -12.68
CA ILE A 44 -13.35 5.75 -13.26
C ILE A 44 -12.53 5.21 -14.43
N ASP A 45 -13.20 5.04 -15.56
CA ASP A 45 -12.64 4.46 -16.79
C ASP A 45 -11.52 5.32 -17.43
N ASN A 46 -11.24 6.51 -16.88
CA ASN A 46 -10.30 7.45 -17.49
C ASN A 46 -8.86 7.38 -16.96
N VAL A 47 -8.50 6.31 -16.25
CA VAL A 47 -7.10 5.99 -16.00
C VAL A 47 -6.90 4.53 -16.33
N SER A 48 -6.74 4.26 -17.62
CA SER A 48 -6.03 3.06 -18.09
C SER A 48 -4.56 3.20 -17.68
N SER A 49 -4.31 3.09 -16.39
CA SER A 49 -2.98 2.78 -15.88
C SER A 49 -3.07 1.32 -15.50
N SER A 50 -2.64 0.47 -16.43
CA SER A 50 -2.02 -0.78 -16.05
C SER A 50 -0.84 -0.41 -15.17
N ALA A 51 -1.07 -0.18 -13.88
CA ALA A 51 -0.01 0.00 -12.91
C ALA A 51 0.92 -1.19 -13.11
N PRO A 52 2.20 -0.97 -13.43
CA PRO A 52 3.13 -2.08 -13.55
C PRO A 52 3.03 -2.87 -12.25
N ALA A 53 2.85 -4.19 -12.37
CA ALA A 53 2.84 -5.04 -11.19
C ALA A 53 4.10 -4.74 -10.38
N LEU A 54 3.94 -4.45 -9.08
CA LEU A 54 5.06 -4.06 -8.24
C LEU A 54 6.15 -5.10 -8.35
N THR A 55 7.33 -4.64 -8.72
CA THR A 55 8.50 -5.50 -8.75
C THR A 55 8.85 -5.85 -7.31
N VAL A 56 9.38 -7.06 -7.13
CA VAL A 56 9.86 -7.53 -5.83
C VAL A 56 10.89 -6.55 -5.23
N SER A 57 11.68 -5.88 -6.07
CA SER A 57 12.64 -4.86 -5.67
C SER A 57 11.99 -3.63 -5.03
N GLU A 58 10.87 -3.16 -5.56
CA GLU A 58 10.13 -2.02 -5.01
C GLU A 58 9.52 -2.37 -3.64
N ILE A 59 8.98 -3.58 -3.51
CA ILE A 59 8.42 -4.10 -2.26
C ILE A 59 9.50 -4.17 -1.18
N LEU A 60 10.67 -4.72 -1.50
CA LEU A 60 11.80 -4.79 -0.59
C LEU A 60 12.28 -3.41 -0.16
N SER A 61 12.32 -2.45 -1.10
CA SER A 61 12.72 -1.06 -0.81
C SER A 61 11.76 -0.39 0.17
N GLU A 62 10.46 -0.68 0.09
CA GLU A 62 9.49 -0.16 1.07
C GLU A 62 9.60 -0.79 2.45
N VAL A 63 9.94 -2.08 2.51
CA VAL A 63 10.23 -2.76 3.78
C VAL A 63 11.43 -2.09 4.45
N GLU A 64 12.50 -1.81 3.72
CA GLU A 64 13.65 -1.04 4.25
C GLU A 64 13.26 0.38 4.67
N ALA A 65 12.46 1.07 3.86
CA ALA A 65 11.98 2.42 4.18
C ALA A 65 11.07 2.48 5.42
N ALA A 66 10.51 1.34 5.83
CA ALA A 66 9.79 1.19 7.09
C ALA A 66 10.72 0.91 8.29
N GLY A 67 12.04 0.98 8.11
CA GLY A 67 13.04 0.76 9.15
C GLY A 67 13.23 -0.71 9.52
N ILE A 68 12.94 -1.62 8.58
CA ILE A 68 13.10 -3.06 8.76
C ILE A 68 14.34 -3.52 7.99
N GLU A 69 15.27 -4.16 8.68
CA GLU A 69 16.48 -4.69 8.04
C GLU A 69 16.15 -5.95 7.22
N LEU A 70 16.57 -5.97 5.95
CA LEU A 70 16.39 -7.09 5.02
C LEU A 70 17.43 -8.19 5.22
N THR A 71 17.13 -9.10 6.15
CA THR A 71 17.93 -10.33 6.27
C THR A 71 17.66 -11.29 5.10
N PRO A 72 18.61 -12.19 4.75
CA PRO A 72 18.41 -13.14 3.65
C PRO A 72 17.13 -13.99 3.77
N GLY A 73 16.79 -14.42 5.01
CA GLY A 73 15.56 -15.16 5.28
C GLY A 73 14.30 -14.32 5.05
N LEU A 74 14.33 -13.03 5.40
CA LEU A 74 13.22 -12.12 5.14
C LEU A 74 13.05 -11.83 3.65
N VAL A 75 14.15 -11.64 2.91
CA VAL A 75 14.12 -11.47 1.45
C VAL A 75 13.48 -12.68 0.79
N LEU A 76 13.90 -13.90 1.17
CA LEU A 76 13.28 -15.13 0.67
C LEU A 76 11.78 -15.19 0.98
N LEU A 77 11.39 -14.83 2.21
CA LEU A 77 9.98 -14.82 2.58
C LEU A 77 9.18 -13.82 1.73
N VAL A 78 9.65 -12.58 1.57
CA VAL A 78 9.02 -11.56 0.72
C VAL A 78 8.91 -12.05 -0.73
N ASN A 79 9.96 -12.64 -1.30
CA ASN A 79 9.98 -13.15 -2.66
C ASN A 79 8.97 -14.28 -2.89
N SER A 80 8.73 -15.09 -1.86
CA SER A 80 7.77 -16.21 -1.89
C SER A 80 6.33 -15.81 -1.54
N SER A 81 6.11 -14.57 -1.10
CA SER A 81 4.81 -14.06 -0.65
C SER A 81 4.08 -13.36 -1.79
N SER A 82 2.75 -13.32 -1.71
CA SER A 82 1.98 -12.44 -2.60
C SER A 82 2.26 -10.97 -2.25
N PRO A 83 2.33 -10.05 -3.24
CA PRO A 83 2.50 -8.62 -2.99
C PRO A 83 1.46 -8.06 -2.01
N GLN A 84 0.22 -8.56 -2.10
CA GLN A 84 -0.87 -8.17 -1.20
C GLN A 84 -0.60 -8.54 0.26
N ASN A 85 -0.05 -9.73 0.52
CA ASN A 85 0.28 -10.18 1.87
C ASN A 85 1.43 -9.36 2.46
N VAL A 86 2.47 -9.07 1.66
CA VAL A 86 3.58 -8.21 2.09
C VAL A 86 3.06 -6.81 2.44
N ALA A 87 2.18 -6.28 1.61
CA ALA A 87 1.54 -4.99 1.84
C ALA A 87 0.67 -4.98 3.12
N ASN A 88 -0.11 -6.04 3.36
CA ASN A 88 -0.90 -6.20 4.59
C ASN A 88 0.02 -6.26 5.82
N ALA A 89 1.09 -7.06 5.73
CA ALA A 89 2.06 -7.20 6.80
C ALA A 89 2.75 -5.88 7.13
N LEU A 90 3.13 -5.10 6.10
CA LEU A 90 3.78 -3.81 6.27
C LEU A 90 2.84 -2.79 6.92
N SER A 91 1.59 -2.74 6.46
CA SER A 91 0.56 -1.89 7.06
C SER A 91 0.30 -2.27 8.52
N ASN A 92 0.25 -3.57 8.84
CA ASN A 92 0.03 -4.05 10.21
C ASN A 92 1.21 -3.73 11.11
N TYR A 93 2.44 -3.91 10.61
CA TYR A 93 3.67 -3.54 11.31
C TYR A 93 3.72 -2.04 11.63
N ILE A 94 3.56 -1.18 10.63
CA ILE A 94 3.61 0.27 10.81
C ILE A 94 2.51 0.74 11.77
N LYS A 95 1.31 0.18 11.68
CA LYS A 95 0.20 0.53 12.58
C LYS A 95 0.47 0.13 14.04
N ALA A 96 1.11 -1.02 14.26
CA ALA A 96 1.38 -1.52 15.60
C ALA A 96 2.60 -0.89 16.25
N TYR A 97 3.65 -0.59 15.47
CA TYR A 97 4.96 -0.23 16.01
C TYR A 97 5.50 1.10 15.50
N GLY A 98 4.99 1.63 14.38
CA GLY A 98 5.59 2.76 13.67
C GLY A 98 6.81 2.34 12.83
N LYS A 99 7.33 3.27 12.01
CA LYS A 99 8.52 3.02 11.19
C LYS A 99 9.75 2.84 12.09
N GLY A 100 10.47 1.73 11.91
CA GLY A 100 11.63 1.34 12.71
C GLY A 100 11.31 1.01 14.18
N GLY A 101 10.03 0.95 14.54
CA GLY A 101 9.62 0.77 15.93
C GLY A 101 9.55 -0.69 16.37
N GLY A 102 9.55 -0.89 17.69
CA GLY A 102 9.51 -2.21 18.31
C GLY A 102 10.89 -2.83 18.54
N ASN A 103 10.94 -3.77 19.48
CA ASN A 103 12.16 -4.54 19.72
C ASN A 103 12.29 -5.61 18.63
N ASN A 104 13.37 -5.52 17.84
CA ASN A 104 13.64 -6.38 16.68
C ASN A 104 12.60 -6.26 15.54
N PRO A 105 12.60 -5.11 14.81
CA PRO A 105 11.76 -4.84 13.64
C PRO A 105 11.66 -5.99 12.63
N THR A 106 12.80 -6.57 12.26
CA THR A 106 12.90 -7.65 11.28
C THR A 106 12.15 -8.89 11.70
N ASN A 107 12.34 -9.37 12.93
CA ASN A 107 11.64 -10.55 13.41
C ASN A 107 10.14 -10.30 13.60
N LEU A 108 9.75 -9.10 14.04
CA LEU A 108 8.35 -8.72 14.15
C LEU A 108 7.66 -8.74 12.78
N PHE A 109 8.25 -8.07 11.79
CA PHE A 109 7.72 -8.06 10.44
C PHE A 109 7.68 -9.46 9.81
N TYR A 110 8.73 -10.25 9.97
CA TYR A 110 8.79 -11.64 9.49
C TYR A 110 7.60 -12.46 10.01
N ARG A 111 7.31 -12.40 11.32
CA ARG A 111 6.19 -13.14 11.92
C ARG A 111 4.83 -12.64 11.44
N ILE A 112 4.68 -11.34 11.23
CA ILE A 112 3.43 -10.78 10.68
C ILE A 112 3.23 -11.31 9.25
N LEU A 113 4.26 -11.24 8.40
CA LEU A 113 4.18 -11.74 7.03
C LEU A 113 3.89 -13.24 6.96
N GLU A 114 4.54 -14.02 7.81
CA GLU A 114 4.26 -15.46 7.92
C GLU A 114 2.79 -15.74 8.27
N ASN A 115 2.20 -14.94 9.17
CA ASN A 115 0.78 -15.07 9.51
C ASN A 115 -0.14 -14.66 8.36
N GLU A 116 0.18 -13.59 7.63
CA GLU A 116 -0.61 -13.17 6.45
C GLU A 116 -0.56 -14.24 5.34
N ASN A 117 0.55 -14.95 5.17
CA ASN A 117 0.66 -16.04 4.18
C ASN A 117 -0.12 -17.31 4.53
N ARG A 118 -0.53 -17.48 5.79
CA ARG A 118 -1.26 -18.67 6.27
C ARG A 118 -2.79 -18.47 6.33
N ARG A 119 -3.27 -17.26 6.04
CA ARG A 119 -4.70 -16.93 5.99
C ARG A 119 -5.27 -17.27 4.64
#